data_AF-A0A967WKV9-F1
#
_entry.id   AF-A0A967WKV9-F1
#
_cell.length_a   1.000
_cell.length_b   1.000
_cell.length_c   1.000
_cell.angle_alpha   90.00
_cell.angle_beta   90.00
_cell.angle_gamma   90.00
#
_symmetry.space_group_name_H-M   'P 1'
#
loop_
_entity.id
_entity.type
_entity.pdbx_description
1 polymer ?
#
loop_
_entity_poly.entity_id
_entity_poly.type
_entity_poly.pdbx_seq_one_letter_code
_entity_poly.pdbx_strand_id
1 'polypeptide(L)' 'MNAVSHRDYALEGSFIQVRLFADRLEVQSPGGLGGHVTVDNILYEQYTRNPHIVRLMEDLGYVERRGLGVDQMIRTMV' A
#
# COMPACT_ATOMS: atom_id res chain seq x y z
N MET A 1 -1.67 -3.18 5.54
CA MET A 1 -2.84 -3.15 4.62
C MET A 1 -2.50 -2.63 3.23
N ASN A 2 -1.86 -1.46 3.09
CA ASN A 2 -1.49 -0.90 1.78
C ASN A 2 -0.83 -1.91 0.80
N ALA A 3 0.13 -2.69 1.27
CA ALA A 3 0.79 -3.72 0.44
C ALA A 3 -0.19 -4.73 -0.18
N VAL A 4 -1.21 -5.15 0.58
CA VAL A 4 -2.24 -6.11 0.14
C VAL A 4 -3.24 -5.44 -0.78
N SER A 5 -3.66 -4.21 -0.45
CA SER A 5 -4.61 -3.41 -1.22
C SER A 5 -4.12 -3.06 -2.62
N HIS A 6 -2.84 -2.75 -2.77
CA HIS A 6 -2.26 -2.21 -4.01
C HIS A 6 -1.37 -3.20 -4.76
N ARG A 7 -1.20 -4.43 -4.26
CA ARG A 7 -0.48 -5.52 -4.94
C ARG A 7 -1.04 -5.75 -6.34
N ASP A 8 -0.16 -5.97 -7.30
CA ASP A 8 -0.55 -6.51 -8.59
C ASP A 8 -0.78 -8.03 -8.47
N TYR A 9 -2.06 -8.42 -8.47
CA TYR A 9 -2.48 -9.81 -8.37
C TYR A 9 -2.32 -10.60 -9.68
N ALA A 10 -2.03 -9.94 -10.81
CA ALA A 10 -1.76 -10.61 -12.07
C ALA A 10 -0.36 -11.25 -12.11
N LEU A 11 0.55 -10.80 -11.24
CA LEU A 11 1.90 -11.37 -11.10
C LEU A 11 1.86 -12.65 -10.26
N GLU A 12 1.45 -13.75 -10.89
CA GLU A 12 1.43 -15.08 -10.28
C GLU A 12 2.81 -15.54 -9.79
N GLY A 13 2.84 -16.31 -8.70
CA GLY A 13 4.09 -16.77 -8.07
C GLY A 13 4.89 -15.69 -7.33
N SER A 14 4.51 -14.41 -7.43
CA SER A 14 5.10 -13.33 -6.64
C SER A 14 4.41 -13.17 -5.28
N PHE A 15 5.13 -12.66 -4.28
CA PHE A 15 4.58 -12.43 -2.93
C PHE A 15 4.95 -11.05 -2.42
N ILE A 16 4.18 -10.54 -1.47
CA ILE A 16 4.62 -9.38 -0.67
C ILE A 16 5.80 -9.85 0.18
N GLN A 17 6.94 -9.19 0.03
CA GLN A 17 8.15 -9.52 0.77
C GLN A 17 8.31 -8.56 1.94
N VAL A 18 8.44 -9.11 3.13
CA VAL A 18 8.73 -8.35 4.36
C VAL A 18 10.14 -8.73 4.79
N ARG A 19 11.04 -7.75 4.85
CA ARG A 19 12.43 -7.94 5.23
C ARG A 19 12.72 -7.11 6.47
N LEU A 20 13.23 -7.77 7.50
CA LEU A 20 13.61 -7.13 8.75
C LEU A 20 15.14 -7.01 8.82
N PHE A 21 15.61 -5.81 9.06
CA PHE A 21 17.02 -5.48 9.28
C PHE A 21 17.20 -4.94 10.70
N ALA A 22 18.46 -4.73 11.11
CA ALA A 22 18.77 -4.21 12.44
C ALA A 22 18.17 -2.81 12.72
N ASP A 23 17.99 -2.01 11.67
CA ASP A 23 17.60 -0.60 11.75
C ASP A 23 16.29 -0.27 11.01
N ARG A 24 15.72 -1.22 10.26
CA ARG A 24 14.52 -0.97 9.45
C ARG A 24 13.71 -2.22 9.13
N LEU A 25 12.46 -1.99 8.77
CA LEU A 25 11.57 -2.96 8.14
C LEU A 25 11.29 -2.51 6.70
N GLU A 26 11.55 -3.37 5.72
CA GLU A 26 11.19 -3.13 4.32
C GLU A 26 9.98 -3.99 3.94
N VAL A 27 9.00 -3.38 3.28
CA VAL A 27 7.84 -4.06 2.71
C VAL A 27 7.80 -3.80 1.21
N GLN A 28 8.04 -4.84 0.41
CA GLN A 28 8.03 -4.76 -1.05
C GLN A 28 6.80 -5.49 -1.63
N SER A 29 5.99 -4.77 -2.40
CA SER A 29 4.79 -5.32 -3.05
C SER A 29 5.02 -5.48 -4.57
N PRO A 30 4.58 -6.58 -5.18
CA PRO A 30 4.64 -6.77 -6.63
C PRO A 30 3.84 -5.69 -7.40
N GLY A 31 4.36 -5.26 -8.55
CA GLY A 31 3.65 -4.41 -9.51
C GLY A 31 3.93 -2.91 -9.48
N GLY A 32 4.72 -2.41 -8.53
CA GLY A 32 5.16 -1.01 -8.49
C GLY A 32 4.03 0.04 -8.41
N LEU A 33 4.37 1.31 -8.67
CA LEU A 33 3.39 2.41 -8.69
C LEU A 33 2.44 2.24 -9.88
N GLY A 34 1.17 2.53 -9.66
CA GLY A 34 0.10 2.29 -10.64
C GLY A 34 -0.58 3.59 -11.09
N GLY A 35 -1.17 3.55 -12.27
CA GLY A 35 -1.91 4.69 -12.82
C GLY A 35 -1.00 5.89 -13.01
N HIS A 36 -1.44 7.05 -12.49
CA HIS A 36 -0.72 8.32 -12.54
C HIS A 36 0.17 8.58 -11.31
N VAL A 37 0.30 7.61 -10.40
CA VAL A 37 1.10 7.77 -9.18
C VAL A 37 2.58 7.65 -9.51
N THR A 38 3.36 8.62 -9.05
CA THR A 38 4.81 8.73 -9.14
C THR A 38 5.41 8.84 -7.74
N VAL A 39 6.73 8.73 -7.62
CA VAL A 39 7.42 8.89 -6.34
C VAL A 39 7.18 10.29 -5.75
N ASP A 40 7.06 11.30 -6.62
CA ASP A 40 6.89 12.70 -6.20
C ASP A 40 5.48 13.01 -5.68
N ASN A 41 4.47 12.24 -6.09
CA ASN A 41 3.07 12.51 -5.75
C ASN A 41 2.41 11.46 -4.84
N ILE A 42 3.08 10.35 -4.53
CA ILE A 42 2.51 9.21 -3.77
C ILE A 42 1.94 9.57 -2.39
N LEU A 43 2.38 10.69 -1.81
CA LEU A 43 1.86 11.19 -0.53
C LEU A 43 0.46 11.79 -0.65
N TYR A 44 0.11 12.35 -1.82
CA TYR A 44 -1.12 13.12 -2.01
C TYR A 44 -2.07 12.52 -3.05
N GLU A 45 -1.52 11.72 -3.97
CA GLU A 45 -2.26 11.05 -5.03
C GLU A 45 -2.47 9.58 -4.74
N GLN A 46 -3.64 9.06 -5.11
CA GLN A 46 -4.01 7.68 -4.84
C GLN A 46 -4.51 6.97 -6.09
N TYR A 47 -4.06 5.73 -6.24
CA TYR A 47 -4.53 4.85 -7.29
C TYR A 47 -4.59 3.41 -6.76
N THR A 48 -5.69 2.73 -7.02
CA THR A 48 -5.82 1.29 -6.71
C THR A 48 -6.20 0.50 -7.95
N ARG A 49 -5.49 -0.60 -8.16
CA ARG A 49 -5.84 -1.63 -9.15
C ARG A 49 -6.96 -2.52 -8.65
N ASN A 50 -7.20 -2.56 -7.33
CA ASN A 50 -8.05 -3.53 -6.67
C ASN A 50 -9.16 -2.84 -5.85
N PRO A 51 -10.11 -2.13 -6.50
CA PRO A 51 -11.15 -1.36 -5.78
C PRO A 51 -12.02 -2.25 -4.88
N HIS A 52 -12.29 -3.49 -5.27
CA HIS A 52 -13.05 -4.44 -4.46
C HIS A 52 -12.32 -4.88 -3.19
N ILE A 53 -11.00 -5.08 -3.26
CA ILE A 53 -10.18 -5.45 -2.10
C ILE A 53 -10.11 -4.28 -1.13
N VAL A 54 -9.87 -3.07 -1.64
CA VAL A 54 -9.86 -1.85 -0.81
C VAL A 54 -11.21 -1.69 -0.10
N ARG A 55 -12.32 -1.81 -0.84
CA ARG A 55 -13.66 -1.70 -0.26
C ARG A 55 -13.93 -2.75 0.82
N LEU A 56 -13.53 -4.00 0.58
CA LEU A 56 -13.66 -5.05 1.60
C LEU A 56 -12.86 -4.71 2.86
N MET A 57 -11.64 -4.18 2.71
CA MET A 57 -10.83 -3.78 3.87
C MET A 57 -11.41 -2.57 4.60
N GLU A 58 -12.07 -1.64 3.91
CA GLU A 58 -12.84 -0.57 4.53
C GLU A 58 -14.04 -1.12 5.31
N ASP A 59 -14.82 -2.01 4.69
CA ASP A 59 -16.01 -2.60 5.31
C ASP A 59 -15.66 -3.41 6.57
N LEU A 60 -14.47 -4.02 6.60
CA LEU A 60 -13.91 -4.72 7.76
C LEU A 60 -13.22 -3.80 8.78
N GLY A 61 -13.12 -2.49 8.51
CA GLY A 61 -12.50 -1.51 9.40
C GLY A 61 -10.96 -1.57 9.45
N TYR A 62 -10.31 -2.21 8.48
CA TYR A 62 -8.84 -2.31 8.42
C TYR A 62 -8.18 -1.13 7.71
N VAL A 63 -8.92 -0.38 6.89
CA VAL A 63 -8.44 0.79 6.16
C VAL A 63 -9.44 1.92 6.30
N GLU A 64 -8.95 3.14 6.53
CA GLU A 64 -9.78 4.33 6.53
C GLU A 64 -9.98 4.89 5.12
N ARG A 65 -11.20 5.33 4.81
CA ARG A 65 -11.61 5.86 3.49
C ARG A 65 -10.92 7.17 3.09
N ARG A 66 -10.20 7.83 4.00
CA ARG A 66 -9.62 9.17 3.79
C ARG A 66 -8.27 9.16 3.07
N GLY A 67 -7.72 7.99 2.74
CA GLY A 67 -6.40 7.92 2.11
C GLY A 67 -5.23 8.29 3.02
N LEU A 68 -5.48 8.50 4.32
CA LEU A 68 -4.49 8.96 5.31
C LEU A 68 -3.48 7.87 5.73
N GLY A 69 -3.53 6.67 5.15
CA GLY A 69 -2.74 5.54 5.62
C GLY A 69 -1.23 5.81 5.60
N VAL A 70 -0.73 6.42 4.52
CA VAL A 70 0.70 6.76 4.39
C VAL A 70 1.05 7.97 5.26
N ASP A 71 0.22 9.01 5.27
CA ASP A 71 0.42 10.20 6.09
C ASP A 71 0.50 9.87 7.58
N GLN A 72 -0.41 9.04 8.07
CA GLN A 72 -0.44 8.63 9.47
C GLN A 72 0.77 7.77 9.83
N MET A 73 1.19 6.88 8.92
CA MET A 73 2.41 6.09 9.11
C MET A 73 3.63 7.00 9.28
N ILE A 74 3.81 7.99 8.39
CA ILE A 74 4.91 8.97 8.48
C ILE A 74 4.82 9.76 9.79
N ARG A 75 3.62 10.23 10.14
CA ARG A 75 3.39 11.00 11.37
C ARG A 75 3.76 10.22 12.64
N THR A 76 3.57 8.90 12.67
CA THR A 76 3.85 8.07 13.85
C THR A 76 5.33 7.64 13.95
N MET A 77 6.13 7.85 12.90
CA MET A 77 7.57 7.55 12.91
C MET A 77 8.42 8.68 13.54
N VAL A 78 7.78 9.77 14.00
CA VAL A 78 8.40 10.95 14.62
C VAL A 78 7.93 11.06 16.05
#